data_AF-A0A821LSJ1-F1
#
_entry.id   AF-A0A821LSJ1-F1
#
_cell.length_a   1.000
_cell.length_b   1.000
_cell.length_c   1.000
_cell.angle_alpha   90.00
_cell.angle_beta   90.00
_cell.angle_gamma   90.00
#
_symmetry.space_group_name_H-M   'P 1'
#
loop_
_entity.id
_entity.type
_entity.pdbx_description
1 polymer ?
#
loop_
_entity_poly.entity_id
_entity_poly.type
_entity_poly.pdbx_seq_one_letter_code
_entity_poly.pdbx_strand_id
1 'polypeptide(L)'
;RAQMIEAGFFHCNVGDRVICLYCNLICQQWTPNADDPWLVHKTLSSKCPYVIDVLVRHGTTSLVILNENPSSNQTSSVAATEGFRSNGIVSTTACHSTYMEIPRRYASFANWSSEQLPNIDDLVRAGFFYTGINTIVTCFYCNGSLQNWGPNDNPMIEHARWFPHCAYAKQLCGDDLYQKIQHSKRLTQG
;
A
#
# COMPACT_ATOMS: atom_id res chain seq x y z
N ARG A 1 11.46 9.41 11.53
CA ARG A 1 11.46 7.96 11.18
C ARG A 1 10.56 7.13 12.09
N ALA A 2 10.70 7.20 13.42
CA ALA A 2 9.81 6.48 14.36
C ALA A 2 8.32 6.83 14.17
N GLN A 3 8.00 8.12 14.09
CA GLN A 3 6.63 8.61 13.88
C GLN A 3 5.93 8.06 12.62
N MET A 4 6.67 7.80 11.54
CA MET A 4 6.09 7.19 10.33
C MET A 4 5.65 5.75 10.63
N ILE A 5 6.50 4.97 11.28
CA ILE A 5 6.21 3.57 11.63
C ILE A 5 5.06 3.49 12.64
N GLU A 6 5.05 4.38 13.63
CA GLU A 6 3.97 4.53 14.62
C GLU A 6 2.64 4.98 14.00
N ALA A 7 2.70 5.64 12.84
CA ALA A 7 1.53 5.94 12.03
C ALA A 7 1.19 4.82 11.03
N GLY A 8 1.89 3.68 11.05
CA GLY A 8 1.64 2.55 10.15
C GLY A 8 2.23 2.72 8.74
N PHE A 9 3.15 3.67 8.56
CA PHE A 9 3.83 3.98 7.31
C PHE A 9 5.26 3.41 7.24
N PHE A 10 5.64 2.91 6.06
CA PHE A 10 6.96 2.39 5.74
C PHE A 10 7.55 3.16 4.55
N HIS A 11 8.86 3.44 4.56
CA HIS A 11 9.50 4.13 3.43
C HIS A 11 9.59 3.24 2.19
N CYS A 12 9.27 3.80 1.02
CA CYS A 12 9.33 3.10 -0.27
C CYS A 12 10.71 3.14 -0.94
N ASN A 13 11.75 3.63 -0.24
CA ASN A 13 13.11 3.86 -0.78
C ASN A 13 13.16 4.77 -2.03
N VAL A 14 12.11 5.58 -2.27
CA VAL A 14 12.03 6.56 -3.36
C VAL A 14 11.65 7.91 -2.79
N GLY A 15 12.61 8.82 -2.69
CA GLY A 15 12.40 10.15 -2.09
C GLY A 15 11.91 10.08 -0.65
N ASP A 16 10.89 10.88 -0.32
CA ASP A 16 10.22 10.89 0.99
C ASP A 16 8.94 10.04 1.03
N ARG A 17 8.70 9.23 -0.01
CA ARG A 17 7.49 8.42 -0.13
C ARG A 17 7.40 7.41 1.00
N VAL A 18 6.21 7.30 1.56
CA VAL A 18 5.84 6.28 2.54
C VAL A 18 4.55 5.58 2.15
N ILE A 19 4.42 4.32 2.51
CA ILE A 19 3.27 3.46 2.24
C ILE A 19 2.70 2.88 3.54
N CYS A 20 1.39 2.93 3.71
CA CYS A 20 0.72 2.09 4.69
C CYS A 20 0.45 0.74 4.05
N LEU A 21 1.02 -0.29 4.65
CA LEU A 21 0.95 -1.67 4.18
C LEU A 21 -0.42 -2.34 4.40
N TYR A 22 -1.30 -1.75 5.20
CA TYR A 22 -2.62 -2.29 5.54
C TYR A 22 -3.74 -1.77 4.65
N CYS A 23 -3.65 -0.50 4.21
CA CYS A 23 -4.62 0.11 3.30
C CYS A 23 -4.03 0.50 1.95
N ASN A 24 -2.72 0.29 1.75
CA ASN A 24 -1.96 0.67 0.56
C ASN A 24 -1.95 2.19 0.28
N LEU A 25 -2.27 3.03 1.27
CA LEU A 25 -2.14 4.49 1.17
C LEU A 25 -0.67 4.87 1.00
N ILE A 26 -0.31 5.55 -0.08
CA ILE A 26 1.03 6.11 -0.28
C ILE A 26 0.97 7.63 -0.16
N CYS A 27 1.86 8.20 0.65
CA CYS A 27 1.97 9.63 0.91
C CYS A 27 3.39 10.12 0.62
N GLN A 28 3.53 11.37 0.19
CA GLN A 28 4.78 12.02 -0.19
C GLN A 28 4.66 13.53 0.00
N GLN A 29 5.77 14.26 -0.20
CA GLN A 29 5.86 15.72 -0.02
C GLN A 29 5.60 16.15 1.42
N TRP A 30 6.24 15.46 2.36
CA TRP A 30 6.12 15.72 3.79
C TRP A 30 6.87 16.99 4.18
N THR A 31 6.19 17.89 4.88
CA THR A 31 6.77 19.06 5.51
C THR A 31 7.26 18.69 6.91
N PRO A 32 8.59 18.72 7.16
CA PRO A 32 9.13 18.38 8.47
C PRO A 32 8.51 19.24 9.56
N ASN A 33 8.08 18.60 10.65
CA ASN A 33 7.48 19.21 11.85
C ASN A 33 6.12 19.90 11.64
N ALA A 34 5.57 19.92 10.43
CA ALA A 34 4.22 20.45 10.17
C ALA A 34 3.20 19.32 9.93
N ASP A 35 3.60 18.26 9.22
CA ASP A 35 2.73 17.13 8.94
C ASP A 35 2.81 16.07 10.04
N ASP A 36 1.65 15.73 10.62
CA ASP A 36 1.50 14.61 11.57
C ASP A 36 1.14 13.33 10.79
N PRO A 37 2.05 12.32 10.69
CA PRO A 37 1.79 11.11 9.93
C PRO A 37 0.54 10.34 10.36
N TRP A 38 0.23 10.31 11.66
CA TRP A 38 -0.96 9.62 12.16
C TRP A 38 -2.23 10.34 11.70
N LEU A 39 -2.25 11.67 11.79
CA LEU A 39 -3.39 12.46 11.33
C LEU A 39 -3.60 12.33 9.82
N VAL A 40 -2.52 12.33 9.03
CA VAL A 40 -2.57 12.08 7.58
C VAL A 40 -3.20 10.72 7.29
N HIS A 41 -2.70 9.67 7.94
CA HIS A 41 -3.20 8.32 7.72
C HIS A 41 -4.67 8.18 8.10
N LYS A 42 -5.05 8.66 9.30
CA LYS A 42 -6.42 8.62 9.79
C LYS A 42 -7.38 9.39 8.90
N THR A 43 -6.95 10.53 8.36
CA THR A 43 -7.80 11.39 7.53
C THR A 43 -7.98 10.81 6.13
N LEU A 44 -6.90 10.36 5.49
CA LEU A 44 -6.94 9.86 4.11
C LEU A 44 -7.39 8.40 4.02
N SER A 45 -7.27 7.62 5.10
CA SER A 45 -7.65 6.21 5.15
C SER A 45 -8.21 5.80 6.51
N SER A 46 -9.30 6.45 6.94
CA SER A 46 -9.97 6.16 8.23
C SER A 46 -10.45 4.72 8.38
N LYS A 47 -10.68 4.01 7.26
CA LYS A 47 -11.08 2.60 7.21
C LYS A 47 -9.89 1.63 7.11
N CYS A 48 -8.65 2.13 7.16
CA CYS A 48 -7.47 1.27 7.16
C CYS A 48 -7.51 0.32 8.38
N PRO A 49 -7.23 -0.99 8.20
CA PRO A 49 -7.16 -1.94 9.32
C PRO A 49 -6.21 -1.49 10.44
N TYR A 50 -5.08 -0.87 10.10
CA TYR A 50 -4.14 -0.31 11.09
C TYR A 50 -4.76 0.86 11.86
N VAL A 51 -5.39 1.81 11.16
CA VAL A 51 -6.03 2.97 11.80
C VAL A 51 -7.15 2.50 12.73
N ILE A 52 -7.98 1.55 12.28
CA ILE A 52 -9.05 0.97 13.10
C ILE A 52 -8.46 0.29 14.34
N ASP A 53 -7.45 -0.56 14.19
CA ASP A 53 -6.81 -1.27 15.32
C ASP A 53 -6.19 -0.30 16.34
N VAL A 54 -5.47 0.73 15.88
CA VAL A 54 -4.91 1.75 16.78
C VAL A 54 -6.02 2.56 17.46
N LEU A 55 -7.10 2.93 16.77
CA LEU A 55 -8.25 3.59 17.39
C LEU A 55 -8.93 2.71 18.45
N VAL A 56 -9.00 1.40 18.23
CA VAL A 56 -9.53 0.44 19.21
C VAL A 56 -8.60 0.34 20.41
N ARG A 57 -7.29 0.18 20.22
CA ARG A 57 -6.32 0.07 21.32
C ARG A 57 -6.26 1.34 22.17
N HIS A 58 -6.22 2.51 21.55
CA HIS A 58 -6.21 3.79 22.25
C HIS A 58 -7.59 4.21 22.77
N GLY A 59 -8.67 3.54 22.34
CA GLY A 59 -10.02 3.70 22.87
C GLY A 59 -10.32 2.90 24.15
N THR A 60 -9.40 2.05 24.63
CA THR A 60 -9.63 1.19 25.82
C THR A 60 -9.39 1.88 27.17
N THR A 61 -9.31 3.21 27.24
CA THR A 61 -9.33 3.96 28.51
C THR A 61 -10.72 4.42 28.95
N SER A 62 -11.81 3.78 28.51
CA SER A 62 -13.11 3.88 29.18
C SER A 62 -13.99 2.65 28.98
N LEU A 63 -14.52 2.16 30.09
CA LEU A 63 -15.45 1.03 30.25
C LEU A 63 -16.80 1.25 29.52
N VAL A 64 -17.23 0.24 28.73
CA VAL A 64 -18.63 -0.22 28.40
C VAL A 64 -19.57 0.82 27.72
N ILE A 65 -20.38 0.54 26.69
CA ILE A 65 -21.72 -0.10 26.72
C ILE A 65 -22.10 -0.71 25.35
N LEU A 66 -22.74 -1.90 25.42
CA LEU A 66 -23.44 -2.61 24.34
C LEU A 66 -24.62 -1.80 23.79
N ASN A 67 -24.68 -1.63 22.47
CA ASN A 67 -25.87 -1.43 21.64
C ASN A 67 -27.00 -0.54 22.21
N GLU A 68 -27.19 0.66 21.65
CA GLU A 68 -28.51 1.14 21.18
C GLU A 68 -28.34 2.26 20.13
N ASN A 69 -29.16 2.19 19.08
CA ASN A 69 -29.49 3.29 18.20
C ASN A 69 -30.55 4.14 18.94
N PRO A 70 -30.43 5.47 19.03
CA PRO A 70 -31.37 6.26 18.23
C PRO A 70 -30.81 7.59 17.70
N SER A 71 -31.47 8.04 16.64
CA SER A 71 -31.35 9.32 15.97
C SER A 71 -31.38 10.53 16.91
N SER A 72 -30.43 11.46 16.77
CA SER A 72 -30.70 12.91 16.76
C SER A 72 -29.44 13.71 16.42
N ASN A 73 -29.63 14.68 15.51
CA ASN A 73 -28.69 15.73 15.14
C ASN A 73 -28.06 16.44 16.34
N GLN A 74 -26.78 16.79 16.23
CA GLN A 74 -26.30 18.12 16.60
C GLN A 74 -24.96 18.45 15.90
N THR A 75 -25.05 19.48 15.08
CA THR A 75 -24.01 20.29 14.44
C THR A 75 -23.01 20.85 15.44
N SER A 76 -21.71 20.73 15.12
CA SER A 76 -20.66 21.66 15.54
C SER A 76 -19.57 21.70 14.48
N SER A 77 -19.52 22.84 13.79
CA SER A 77 -18.55 23.26 12.78
C SER A 77 -17.14 23.44 13.35
N VAL A 78 -16.13 22.89 12.68
CA VAL A 78 -14.75 23.38 12.73
C VAL A 78 -14.27 23.66 11.32
N ALA A 79 -13.69 24.84 11.19
CA ALA A 79 -13.36 25.54 9.97
C ALA A 79 -12.29 24.84 9.12
N ALA A 80 -12.29 25.19 7.84
CA ALA A 80 -11.36 24.75 6.80
C ALA A 80 -9.88 24.84 7.21
N THR A 81 -9.15 23.77 6.92
CA THR A 81 -7.72 23.85 6.59
C THR A 81 -7.55 23.39 5.16
N GLU A 82 -7.32 24.37 4.29
CA GLU A 82 -6.70 24.16 2.99
C GLU A 82 -5.34 23.46 3.17
N GLY A 83 -5.07 22.46 2.32
CA GLY A 83 -3.68 22.09 2.01
C GLY A 83 -3.20 20.68 2.35
N PHE A 84 -4.01 19.62 2.29
CA PHE A 84 -3.47 18.25 2.16
C PHE A 84 -3.47 17.81 0.69
N ARG A 85 -2.34 17.99 0.00
CA ARG A 85 -2.19 17.59 -1.41
C ARG A 85 -1.66 16.16 -1.52
N SER A 86 -2.47 15.17 -1.15
CA SER A 86 -2.27 13.83 -1.72
C SER A 86 -2.81 13.85 -3.15
N ASN A 87 -1.93 13.99 -4.14
CA ASN A 87 -2.32 13.82 -5.54
C ASN A 87 -2.86 12.40 -5.75
N GLY A 88 -4.18 12.27 -5.70
CA GLY A 88 -4.93 11.06 -6.06
C GLY A 88 -4.84 9.94 -5.03
N ILE A 89 -5.79 9.89 -4.09
CA ILE A 89 -6.20 8.61 -3.50
C ILE A 89 -6.74 7.76 -4.66
N VAL A 90 -5.93 6.87 -5.23
CA VAL A 90 -6.44 5.89 -6.20
C VAL A 90 -7.10 4.78 -5.39
N SER A 91 -8.31 5.04 -4.91
CA SER A 91 -9.19 3.99 -4.41
C SER A 91 -9.94 3.41 -5.61
N THR A 92 -9.26 2.56 -6.40
CA THR A 92 -10.01 1.57 -7.19
C THR A 92 -10.00 0.27 -6.43
N THR A 93 -11.13 -0.44 -6.47
CA THR A 93 -11.31 -1.73 -5.81
C THR A 93 -10.29 -2.73 -6.34
N ALA A 94 -9.47 -3.27 -5.44
CA ALA A 94 -8.51 -4.31 -5.76
C ALA A 94 -9.21 -5.54 -6.37
N CYS A 95 -8.61 -6.16 -7.39
CA CYS A 95 -9.17 -7.37 -8.01
C CYS A 95 -9.27 -8.56 -7.06
N HIS A 96 -8.40 -8.66 -6.05
CA HIS A 96 -8.39 -9.73 -5.06
C HIS A 96 -8.43 -9.17 -3.64
N SER A 97 -9.66 -8.96 -3.13
CA SER A 97 -9.88 -8.42 -1.79
C SER A 97 -9.23 -9.27 -0.68
N THR A 98 -9.24 -10.60 -0.82
CA THR A 98 -8.60 -11.55 0.11
C THR A 98 -7.11 -11.28 0.32
N TYR A 99 -6.43 -10.75 -0.70
CA TYR A 99 -4.98 -10.50 -0.67
C TYR A 99 -4.62 -9.01 -0.52
N MET A 100 -5.60 -8.16 -0.17
CA MET A 100 -5.32 -6.75 0.16
C MET A 100 -4.42 -6.61 1.39
N GLU A 101 -4.61 -7.49 2.37
CA GLU A 101 -3.83 -7.54 3.60
C GLU A 101 -2.47 -8.19 3.37
N ILE A 102 -1.41 -7.57 3.88
CA ILE A 102 -0.05 -8.13 3.80
C ILE A 102 0.08 -9.51 4.44
N PRO A 103 -0.46 -9.77 5.65
CA PRO A 103 -0.39 -11.10 6.24
C PRO A 103 -0.97 -12.20 5.34
N ARG A 104 -2.05 -11.89 4.61
CA ARG A 104 -2.66 -12.82 3.64
C ARG A 104 -1.75 -13.09 2.45
N ARG A 105 -1.03 -12.08 1.97
CA ARG A 105 -0.01 -12.26 0.92
C ARG A 105 1.14 -13.11 1.42
N TYR A 106 1.73 -12.83 2.59
CA TYR A 106 2.80 -13.70 3.13
C TYR A 106 2.35 -15.14 3.32
N ALA A 107 1.15 -15.36 3.86
CA ALA A 107 0.62 -16.71 4.08
C ALA A 107 0.51 -17.53 2.77
N SER A 108 0.31 -16.88 1.62
CA SER A 108 0.26 -17.56 0.34
C SER A 108 1.59 -18.22 -0.06
N PHE A 109 2.73 -17.74 0.44
CA PHE A 109 4.06 -18.24 0.10
C PHE A 109 4.52 -19.45 0.94
N ALA A 110 3.63 -20.12 1.67
CA ALA A 110 3.99 -21.24 2.57
C ALA A 110 4.81 -22.35 1.89
N ASN A 111 4.61 -22.59 0.59
CA ASN A 111 5.30 -23.63 -0.21
C ASN A 111 6.22 -23.04 -1.29
N TRP A 112 6.69 -21.80 -1.13
CA TRP A 112 7.55 -21.14 -2.12
C TRP A 112 8.99 -21.71 -2.07
N SER A 113 9.46 -22.28 -3.18
CA SER A 113 10.82 -22.82 -3.28
C SER A 113 11.86 -21.70 -3.35
N SER A 114 12.89 -21.74 -2.51
CA SER A 114 13.82 -20.62 -2.32
C SER A 114 14.96 -20.51 -3.35
N GLU A 115 15.13 -21.46 -4.26
CA GLU A 115 16.27 -21.45 -5.17
C GLU A 115 16.02 -20.51 -6.37
N GLN A 116 16.83 -19.45 -6.46
CA GLN A 116 16.90 -18.49 -7.57
C GLN A 116 15.66 -17.61 -7.79
N LEU A 117 14.79 -17.47 -6.78
CA LEU A 117 13.60 -16.62 -6.85
C LEU A 117 13.77 -15.30 -6.05
N PRO A 118 13.02 -14.24 -6.40
CA PRO A 118 13.03 -13.00 -5.63
C PRO A 118 12.60 -13.24 -4.18
N ASN A 119 13.07 -12.36 -3.30
CA ASN A 119 12.72 -12.41 -1.88
C ASN A 119 11.20 -12.28 -1.69
N ILE A 120 10.62 -13.09 -0.80
CA ILE A 120 9.18 -13.08 -0.48
C ILE A 120 8.74 -11.68 -0.01
N ASP A 121 9.57 -10.99 0.80
CA ASP A 121 9.30 -9.63 1.26
C ASP A 121 9.16 -8.65 0.09
N ASP A 122 10.05 -8.72 -0.89
CA ASP A 122 10.01 -7.87 -2.09
C ASP A 122 8.77 -8.16 -2.95
N LEU A 123 8.40 -9.45 -3.10
CA LEU A 123 7.20 -9.86 -3.83
C LEU A 123 5.93 -9.33 -3.13
N VAL A 124 5.81 -9.53 -1.82
CA VAL A 124 4.65 -9.09 -1.02
C VAL A 124 4.51 -7.57 -1.02
N ARG A 125 5.63 -6.84 -0.90
CA ARG A 125 5.67 -5.38 -0.98
C ARG A 125 5.38 -4.85 -2.39
N ALA A 126 5.74 -5.59 -3.43
CA ALA A 126 5.34 -5.30 -4.80
C ALA A 126 3.87 -5.65 -5.10
N GLY A 127 3.12 -6.13 -4.09
CA GLY A 127 1.69 -6.40 -4.18
C GLY A 127 1.36 -7.79 -4.70
N PHE A 128 2.33 -8.71 -4.70
CA PHE A 128 2.14 -10.07 -5.20
C PHE A 128 1.76 -11.05 -4.08
N PHE A 129 0.87 -11.98 -4.42
CA PHE A 129 0.63 -13.22 -3.66
C PHE A 129 1.00 -14.42 -4.53
N TYR A 130 1.39 -15.52 -3.92
CA TYR A 130 1.68 -16.76 -4.63
C TYR A 130 0.40 -17.49 -5.01
N THR A 131 0.33 -17.98 -6.23
CA THR A 131 -0.83 -18.71 -6.75
C THR A 131 -0.88 -20.17 -6.31
N GLY A 132 0.21 -20.70 -5.73
CA GLY A 132 0.36 -22.14 -5.44
C GLY A 132 0.88 -22.96 -6.63
N ILE A 133 1.14 -22.33 -7.78
CA ILE A 133 1.54 -23.00 -9.02
C ILE A 133 2.92 -22.49 -9.45
N ASN A 134 3.89 -23.41 -9.59
CA ASN A 134 5.25 -23.13 -10.02
C ASN A 134 5.85 -21.91 -9.29
N THR A 135 6.28 -20.89 -10.04
CA THR A 135 6.83 -19.62 -9.55
C THR A 135 5.91 -18.44 -9.89
N ILE A 136 4.63 -18.73 -10.14
CA ILE A 136 3.64 -17.75 -10.59
C ILE A 136 3.11 -16.97 -9.39
N VAL A 137 3.27 -15.66 -9.45
CA VAL A 137 2.69 -14.74 -8.48
C VAL A 137 1.71 -13.79 -9.18
N THR A 138 0.68 -13.34 -8.46
CA THR A 138 -0.38 -12.48 -9.00
C THR A 138 -0.53 -11.24 -8.13
N CYS A 139 -0.69 -10.08 -8.76
CA CYS A 139 -0.93 -8.84 -8.06
C CYS A 139 -2.35 -8.81 -7.50
N PHE A 140 -2.51 -8.50 -6.20
CA PHE A 140 -3.83 -8.38 -5.57
C PHE A 140 -4.68 -7.26 -6.19
N TYR A 141 -4.03 -6.21 -6.72
CA TYR A 141 -4.70 -5.00 -7.19
C TYR A 141 -5.14 -5.08 -8.65
N CYS A 142 -4.21 -5.41 -9.55
CA CYS A 142 -4.47 -5.39 -11.01
C CYS A 142 -4.70 -6.78 -11.63
N ASN A 143 -4.60 -7.86 -10.84
CA ASN A 143 -4.65 -9.24 -11.32
C ASN A 143 -3.55 -9.62 -12.34
N GLY A 144 -2.50 -8.80 -12.48
CA GLY A 144 -1.35 -9.11 -13.33
C GLY A 144 -0.49 -10.22 -12.73
N SER A 145 -0.14 -11.22 -13.53
CA SER A 145 0.67 -12.36 -13.09
C SER A 145 2.06 -12.38 -13.73
N LEU A 146 3.07 -12.69 -12.94
CA LEU A 146 4.46 -12.85 -13.38
C LEU A 146 4.99 -14.23 -13.00
N GLN A 147 5.92 -14.71 -13.82
CA GLN A 147 6.65 -15.97 -13.63
C GLN A 147 8.02 -15.85 -14.31
N ASN A 148 8.85 -16.90 -14.21
CA ASN A 148 10.17 -16.98 -14.86
C ASN A 148 11.13 -15.85 -14.42
N TRP A 149 11.20 -15.63 -13.11
CA TRP A 149 12.05 -14.61 -12.50
C TRP A 149 13.54 -14.87 -12.74
N GLY A 150 14.25 -13.84 -13.18
CA GLY A 150 15.71 -13.80 -13.24
C GLY A 150 16.33 -13.47 -11.87
N PRO A 151 17.61 -13.82 -11.66
CA PRO A 151 18.30 -13.62 -10.37
C PRO A 151 18.47 -12.14 -9.97
N ASN A 152 18.33 -11.21 -10.93
CA ASN A 152 18.47 -9.77 -10.72
C ASN A 152 17.15 -9.02 -10.89
N ASP A 153 16.03 -9.74 -11.05
CA ASP A 153 14.73 -9.10 -11.26
C ASP A 153 14.24 -8.49 -9.96
N ASN A 154 13.83 -7.22 -10.04
CA ASN A 154 13.19 -6.53 -8.92
C ASN A 154 11.67 -6.59 -9.11
N PRO A 155 10.90 -7.20 -8.19
CA PRO A 155 9.45 -7.36 -8.34
C PRO A 155 8.69 -6.06 -8.58
N MET A 156 9.04 -4.97 -7.90
CA MET A 156 8.41 -3.67 -8.10
C MET A 156 8.67 -3.14 -9.52
N ILE A 157 9.90 -3.24 -10.00
CA ILE A 157 10.28 -2.79 -11.35
C ILE A 157 9.59 -3.65 -12.41
N GLU A 158 9.60 -4.97 -12.28
CA GLU A 158 8.91 -5.87 -13.22
C GLU A 158 7.41 -5.60 -13.24
N HIS A 159 6.79 -5.40 -12.07
CA HIS A 159 5.37 -5.08 -11.98
C HIS A 159 5.02 -3.82 -12.77
N ALA A 160 5.76 -2.72 -12.55
CA ALA A 160 5.55 -1.51 -13.31
C ALA A 160 5.82 -1.71 -14.80
N ARG A 161 6.89 -2.43 -15.17
CA ARG A 161 7.27 -2.68 -16.57
C ARG A 161 6.17 -3.43 -17.32
N TRP A 162 5.61 -4.49 -16.75
CA TRP A 162 4.69 -5.37 -17.46
C TRP A 162 3.22 -4.93 -17.33
N PHE A 163 2.85 -4.25 -16.25
CA PHE A 163 1.47 -3.82 -16.00
C PHE A 163 1.37 -2.30 -15.81
N PRO A 164 1.60 -1.50 -16.88
CA PRO A 164 1.61 -0.03 -16.80
C PRO A 164 0.27 0.58 -16.36
N HIS A 165 -0.84 -0.15 -16.47
CA HIS A 165 -2.15 0.31 -15.99
C HIS A 165 -2.39 0.04 -14.50
N CYS A 166 -1.49 -0.68 -13.83
CA CYS A 166 -1.60 -0.95 -12.41
C CYS A 166 -1.28 0.33 -11.61
N ALA A 167 -2.32 0.96 -11.06
CA ALA A 167 -2.13 2.15 -10.23
C ALA A 167 -1.29 1.87 -8.99
N TYR A 168 -1.45 0.69 -8.37
CA TYR A 168 -0.61 0.27 -7.25
C TYR A 168 0.88 0.24 -7.63
N ALA A 169 1.23 -0.38 -8.77
CA ALA A 169 2.61 -0.45 -9.24
C ALA A 169 3.18 0.94 -9.56
N LYS A 170 2.39 1.78 -10.27
CA LYS A 170 2.78 3.16 -10.58
C LYS A 170 3.04 3.97 -9.30
N GLN A 171 2.15 3.85 -8.32
CA GLN A 171 2.24 4.58 -7.06
C GLN A 171 3.44 4.10 -6.22
N LEU A 172 3.67 2.79 -6.18
CA LEU A 172 4.81 2.16 -5.49
C LEU A 172 6.15 2.61 -6.08
N CYS A 173 6.31 2.60 -7.41
CA CYS A 173 7.53 3.05 -8.09
C CYS A 173 7.74 4.56 -7.99
N GLY A 174 6.64 5.32 -8.05
CA GLY A 174 6.65 6.75 -8.25
C GLY A 174 6.92 7.21 -9.68
N ASP A 175 6.50 8.44 -9.98
CA ASP A 175 6.35 8.91 -11.35
C ASP A 175 7.67 8.91 -12.12
N ASP A 176 8.76 9.44 -11.54
CA ASP A 176 10.06 9.54 -12.21
C ASP A 176 10.62 8.16 -12.59
N LEU A 177 10.65 7.22 -11.64
CA LEU A 177 11.14 5.87 -11.88
C LEU A 177 10.21 5.13 -12.85
N TYR A 178 8.89 5.26 -12.66
CA TYR A 178 7.89 4.67 -13.53
C TYR A 178 8.09 5.11 -15.00
N GLN A 179 8.29 6.40 -15.25
CA GLN A 179 8.52 6.90 -16.61
C GLN A 179 9.82 6.36 -17.22
N LYS A 180 10.90 6.27 -16.43
CA LYS A 180 12.16 5.66 -16.87
C LYS A 180 11.98 4.18 -17.25
N ILE A 181 11.25 3.42 -16.45
CA ILE A 181 10.93 2.01 -16.72
C ILE A 181 10.16 1.88 -18.04
N GLN A 182 9.09 2.66 -18.21
CA GLN A 182 8.25 2.60 -19.41
C GLN A 182 9.00 3.05 -20.67
N HIS A 183 9.85 4.08 -20.57
CA HIS A 183 10.68 4.54 -21.66
C HIS A 183 11.70 3.47 -22.08
N SER A 184 12.42 2.89 -21.12
CA SER A 184 13.39 1.82 -21.38
C SER A 184 12.72 0.61 -22.05
N LYS A 185 11.53 0.20 -21.62
CA LYS A 185 10.78 -0.90 -22.26
C LYS A 185 10.45 -0.62 -23.73
N ARG A 186 10.04 0.61 -24.07
CA ARG A 186 9.74 0.97 -25.47
C ARG A 186 10.98 0.89 -26.36
N LEU A 187 12.16 1.20 -25.82
CA LEU A 187 13.43 1.13 -26.56
C LEU A 187 13.91 -0.30 -26.81
N THR A 188 13.57 -1.26 -25.94
CA THR A 188 14.01 -2.66 -26.08
C THR A 188 13.01 -3.54 -26.84
N GLN A 189 11.84 -3.01 -27.18
CA GLN A 189 10.77 -3.71 -27.92
C GLN A 189 10.54 -3.18 -29.34
N GLY A 190 11.28 -2.15 -29.76
CA GLY A 190 11.32 -1.64 -31.14
C GLY A 190 12.62 -2.03 -31.83
#